data_AF-A0AAN7KD06-F1
#
_entry.id   AF-A0AAN7KD06-F1
#
_cell.length_a   1.000
_cell.length_b   1.000
_cell.length_c   1.000
_cell.angle_alpha   90.00
_cell.angle_beta   90.00
_cell.angle_gamma   90.00
#
_symmetry.space_group_name_H-M   'P 1'
#
loop_
_entity.id
_entity.type
_entity.pdbx_description
1 polymer ?
#
loop_
_entity_poly.entity_id
_entity_poly.type
_entity_poly.pdbx_seq_one_letter_code
_entity_poly.pdbx_strand_id
1 'polypeptide(L)'
;MNLKLPAESVISFGSGGTHSADQLTELAAGLELSEKRFIWVLRPPTAKSGCGSFFGSKSGSADMWSFLPDGFLERTQGTGLVVRQWAPQANVLAHAAVRAFMSHCGWNSILERIVNWVPMIAWPLYAEQRMNAVLLEEDIGVAFRPKVQPSEKTVEREEITVNHKLATALIIGSNLRVHP
;
A
#
# COMPACT_ATOMS: atom_id res chain seq x y z
N MET A 1 12.32 7.36 13.37
CA MET A 1 12.56 7.83 11.99
C MET A 1 11.91 9.20 11.88
N ASN A 2 12.70 10.28 11.83
CA ASN A 2 12.15 11.62 11.62
C ASN A 2 11.78 11.75 10.14
N LEU A 3 10.50 11.54 9.83
CA LEU A 3 9.93 11.77 8.52
C LEU A 3 10.06 13.27 8.21
N LYS A 4 10.98 13.64 7.32
CA LYS A 4 11.22 15.04 6.94
C LYS A 4 10.01 15.70 6.26
N LEU A 5 9.02 14.92 5.83
CA LEU A 5 7.75 15.41 5.29
C LEU A 5 6.60 14.48 5.74
N PRO A 6 5.47 15.03 6.20
CA PRO A 6 4.33 14.22 6.60
C PRO A 6 3.71 13.55 5.37
N ALA A 7 3.83 12.22 5.28
CA ALA A 7 3.25 11.42 4.21
C ALA A 7 1.73 11.38 4.30
N GLU A 8 1.05 11.47 3.16
CA GLU A 8 -0.40 11.40 3.05
C GLU A 8 -0.88 9.96 2.90
N SER A 9 -0.02 9.05 2.45
CA SER A 9 -0.35 7.64 2.31
C SER A 9 0.78 6.74 2.79
N VAL A 10 0.40 5.52 3.17
CA VAL A 10 1.32 4.42 3.43
C VAL A 10 0.98 3.30 2.46
N ILE A 11 2.00 2.67 1.88
CA ILE A 11 1.88 1.52 1.00
C ILE A 11 2.68 0.39 1.64
N SER A 12 1.98 -0.66 2.09
CA SER A 12 2.62 -1.82 2.71
C SER A 12 1.77 -3.08 2.50
N PHE A 13 2.43 -4.14 2.07
CA PHE A 13 1.78 -5.42 1.76
C PHE A 13 2.09 -6.50 2.80
N GLY A 14 2.37 -6.06 4.04
CA GLY A 14 2.66 -6.92 5.16
C GLY A 14 4.03 -7.59 5.09
N SER A 15 4.26 -8.55 5.99
CA SER A 15 5.55 -9.25 6.09
C SER A 15 5.76 -10.28 4.98
N GLY A 16 4.67 -10.86 4.46
CA GLY A 16 4.72 -11.91 3.45
C GLY A 16 4.44 -11.43 2.03
N GLY A 17 3.73 -10.32 1.83
CA GLY A 17 3.30 -9.89 0.49
C GLY A 17 4.45 -9.45 -0.42
N THR A 18 4.53 -10.08 -1.59
CA THR A 18 5.46 -9.72 -2.66
C THR A 18 4.73 -9.56 -3.99
N HIS A 19 5.34 -8.80 -4.89
CA HIS A 19 4.84 -8.52 -6.24
C HIS A 19 5.84 -8.97 -7.30
N SER A 20 5.38 -9.13 -8.55
CA SER A 20 6.28 -9.26 -9.70
C SER A 20 7.03 -7.95 -9.97
N ALA A 21 8.13 -8.01 -10.71
CA ALA A 21 8.85 -6.81 -11.13
C ALA A 21 7.96 -5.86 -11.95
N ASP A 22 7.16 -6.40 -12.87
CA ASP A 22 6.23 -5.60 -13.69
C ASP A 22 5.21 -4.84 -12.81
N GLN A 23 4.68 -5.49 -11.78
CA GLN A 23 3.74 -4.84 -10.88
C GLN A 23 4.41 -3.78 -9.99
N LEU A 24 5.68 -3.97 -9.59
CA LEU A 24 6.44 -2.94 -8.89
C LEU A 24 6.70 -1.73 -9.78
N THR A 25 6.97 -1.95 -11.08
CA THR A 25 7.13 -0.89 -12.08
C THR A 25 5.86 -0.06 -12.24
N GLU A 26 4.70 -0.70 -12.42
CA GLU A 26 3.42 0.00 -12.52
C GLU A 26 3.07 0.73 -11.21
N LEU A 27 3.35 0.12 -10.06
CA LEU A 27 3.12 0.73 -8.75
C LEU A 27 3.98 1.98 -8.55
N ALA A 28 5.26 1.91 -8.89
CA ALA A 28 6.16 3.07 -8.83
C ALA A 28 5.66 4.19 -9.76
N ALA A 29 5.36 3.87 -11.02
CA ALA A 29 4.86 4.84 -11.98
C ALA A 29 3.54 5.49 -11.53
N GLY A 30 2.59 4.70 -11.00
CA GLY A 30 1.32 5.21 -10.52
C GLY A 30 1.45 6.10 -9.27
N LEU A 31 2.35 5.75 -8.35
CA LEU A 31 2.66 6.59 -7.19
C LEU A 31 3.31 7.91 -7.63
N GLU A 32 4.23 7.87 -8.59
CA GLU A 32 4.86 9.07 -9.16
C GLU A 32 3.83 10.00 -9.81
N LEU A 33 3.00 9.48 -10.73
CA LEU A 33 1.94 10.22 -11.45
C LEU A 33 0.85 10.78 -10.53
N SER A 34 0.73 10.21 -9.32
CA SER A 34 -0.23 10.70 -8.35
C SER A 34 0.14 12.06 -7.76
N GLU A 35 1.43 12.39 -7.73
CA GLU A 35 2.01 13.57 -7.06
C GLU A 35 1.63 13.70 -5.57
N LYS A 36 1.09 12.63 -4.96
CA LYS A 36 0.73 12.59 -3.55
C LYS A 36 1.91 12.16 -2.70
N ARG A 37 1.94 12.63 -1.46
CA ARG A 37 3.03 12.25 -0.55
C ARG A 37 2.84 10.83 -0.03
N PHE A 38 3.86 9.98 -0.15
CA PHE A 38 3.73 8.58 0.23
C PHE A 38 4.94 8.04 1.01
N ILE A 39 4.68 7.02 1.82
CA ILE A 39 5.71 6.11 2.33
C ILE A 39 5.43 4.74 1.73
N TRP A 40 6.42 4.15 1.07
CA TRP A 40 6.30 2.82 0.50
C TRP A 40 7.29 1.86 1.15
N VAL A 41 6.78 0.83 1.81
CA VAL A 41 7.57 -0.29 2.33
C VAL A 41 7.84 -1.27 1.19
N LEU A 42 8.99 -1.13 0.54
CA LEU A 42 9.39 -1.96 -0.58
C LEU A 42 9.87 -3.33 -0.07
N ARG A 43 9.48 -4.39 -0.81
CA ARG A 43 9.91 -5.77 -0.61
C ARG A 43 10.51 -6.31 -1.91
N PRO A 44 11.50 -7.21 -1.86
CA PRO A 44 12.05 -7.81 -3.08
C PRO A 44 10.94 -8.57 -3.83
N PRO A 45 10.97 -8.57 -5.18
CA PRO A 45 10.00 -9.29 -5.97
C PRO A 45 10.15 -10.80 -5.83
N THR A 46 9.06 -11.52 -6.06
CA THR A 46 9.07 -12.99 -6.15
C THR A 46 9.46 -13.47 -7.53
N ALA A 47 10.29 -14.53 -7.62
CA ALA A 47 10.71 -15.15 -8.88
C ALA A 47 9.58 -15.87 -9.66
N LYS A 48 8.38 -15.97 -9.10
CA LYS A 48 7.20 -16.50 -9.79
C LYS A 48 6.36 -15.33 -10.31
N SER A 49 5.91 -15.43 -11.56
CA SER A 49 4.88 -14.54 -12.10
C SER A 49 3.67 -14.53 -11.16
N GLY A 50 3.29 -13.37 -10.61
CA GLY A 50 2.19 -13.20 -9.65
C GLY A 50 2.61 -12.72 -8.24
N CYS A 51 1.61 -12.60 -7.35
CA CYS A 51 1.83 -12.26 -5.93
C CYS A 51 2.18 -13.49 -5.08
N GLY A 52 3.07 -13.32 -4.11
CA GLY A 52 3.55 -14.44 -3.28
C GLY A 52 3.55 -14.14 -1.78
N SER A 53 3.91 -15.17 -1.00
CA SER A 53 4.20 -15.10 0.43
C SER A 53 5.67 -15.44 0.66
N PHE A 54 6.48 -14.49 1.11
CA PHE A 54 7.88 -14.70 1.49
C PHE A 54 8.04 -14.53 3.01
N PHE A 55 7.86 -15.62 3.76
CA PHE A 55 8.39 -15.73 5.13
C PHE A 55 9.86 -16.16 5.05
N GLY A 56 10.76 -15.26 4.64
CA GLY A 56 12.18 -15.62 4.58
C GLY A 56 13.10 -14.48 4.16
N SER A 57 14.10 -14.21 5.00
CA SER A 57 15.27 -13.38 4.69
C SER A 57 16.19 -14.15 3.72
N LYS A 58 15.88 -14.14 2.42
CA LYS A 58 16.92 -14.42 1.42
C LYS A 58 17.64 -13.11 1.12
N SER A 59 18.74 -12.91 1.84
CA SER A 59 19.76 -11.89 1.59
C SER A 59 20.47 -12.17 0.27
N GLY A 60 19.79 -11.95 -0.85
CA GLY A 60 20.46 -11.76 -2.13
C GLY A 60 21.00 -10.33 -2.17
N SER A 61 22.30 -10.18 -2.41
CA SER A 61 23.02 -8.91 -2.52
C SER A 61 22.63 -8.06 -3.75
N ALA A 62 21.47 -8.30 -4.35
CA ALA A 62 20.94 -7.45 -5.39
C ALA A 62 20.48 -6.13 -4.73
N ASP A 63 20.89 -5.01 -5.33
CA ASP A 63 20.48 -3.71 -4.82
C ASP A 63 18.95 -3.60 -4.87
N MET A 64 18.31 -3.39 -3.72
CA MET A 64 16.84 -3.39 -3.61
C MET A 64 16.22 -2.27 -4.44
N TRP A 65 16.99 -1.24 -4.72
CA TRP A 65 16.61 -0.12 -5.56
C TRP A 65 16.57 -0.48 -7.04
N SER A 66 17.27 -1.53 -7.47
CA SER A 66 17.25 -2.00 -8.87
C SER A 66 15.89 -2.54 -9.33
N PHE A 67 14.95 -2.73 -8.41
CA PHE A 67 13.56 -3.10 -8.71
C PHE A 67 12.65 -1.89 -8.99
N LEU A 68 13.17 -0.68 -8.81
CA LEU A 68 12.44 0.56 -9.10
C LEU A 68 12.82 1.06 -10.51
N PRO A 69 11.92 1.77 -11.20
CA PRO A 69 12.26 2.42 -12.45
C PRO A 69 13.44 3.38 -12.29
N ASP A 70 14.29 3.46 -13.31
CA ASP A 70 15.45 4.36 -13.31
C ASP A 70 15.04 5.80 -12.97
N GLY A 71 15.76 6.42 -12.05
CA GLY A 71 15.53 7.80 -11.63
C GLY A 71 14.31 8.01 -10.70
N PHE A 72 13.59 6.95 -10.31
CA PHE A 72 12.36 7.08 -9.50
C PHE A 72 12.62 7.74 -8.14
N LEU A 73 13.70 7.36 -7.45
CA LEU A 73 14.02 7.90 -6.13
C LEU A 73 14.36 9.39 -6.20
N GLU A 74 15.06 9.81 -7.26
CA GLU A 74 15.42 11.19 -7.52
C GLU A 74 14.18 12.03 -7.84
N ARG A 75 13.31 11.54 -8.74
CA ARG A 75 12.07 12.23 -9.12
C ARG A 75 11.08 12.34 -7.97
N THR A 76 11.09 11.38 -7.05
CA THR A 76 10.17 11.36 -5.90
C THR A 76 10.78 11.88 -4.60
N GLN A 77 12.02 12.38 -4.58
CA GLN A 77 12.70 12.81 -3.33
C GLN A 77 11.91 13.85 -2.50
N GLY A 78 11.08 14.68 -3.14
CA GLY A 78 10.24 15.67 -2.47
C GLY A 78 8.82 15.21 -2.11
N THR A 79 8.39 14.04 -2.59
CA THR A 79 7.00 13.55 -2.45
C THR A 79 6.94 12.16 -1.82
N GLY A 80 7.87 11.26 -2.15
CA GLY A 80 7.90 9.88 -1.73
C GLY A 80 9.07 9.54 -0.82
N LEU A 81 8.85 8.62 0.11
CA LEU A 81 9.90 7.93 0.85
C LEU A 81 9.75 6.42 0.65
N VAL A 82 10.75 5.78 0.08
CA VAL A 82 10.81 4.32 -0.03
C VAL A 82 11.64 3.75 1.12
N VAL A 83 11.05 2.83 1.88
CA VAL A 83 11.69 2.15 3.02
C VAL A 83 11.90 0.69 2.68
N ARG A 84 13.10 0.19 2.99
CA ARG A 84 13.48 -1.19 2.70
C ARG A 84 12.90 -2.14 3.74
N GLN A 85 12.19 -3.18 3.28
CA GLN A 85 11.71 -4.34 4.04
C GLN A 85 10.71 -4.04 5.15
N TRP A 86 10.99 -3.11 6.06
CA TRP A 86 10.16 -2.92 7.24
C TRP A 86 10.10 -1.46 7.66
N ALA A 87 8.91 -1.05 8.10
CA ALA A 87 8.66 0.20 8.79
C ALA A 87 7.86 -0.10 10.06
N PRO A 88 7.96 0.73 11.11
CA PRO A 88 7.11 0.62 12.30
C PRO A 88 5.67 1.01 11.92
N GLN A 89 4.97 0.08 11.26
CA GLN A 89 3.72 0.32 10.55
C GLN A 89 2.68 0.98 11.45
N ALA A 90 2.47 0.48 12.67
CA ALA A 90 1.56 1.08 13.65
C ALA A 90 1.89 2.56 13.93
N ASN A 91 3.16 2.91 14.15
CA ASN A 91 3.57 4.30 14.42
C ASN A 91 3.40 5.20 13.19
N VAL A 92 3.73 4.70 12.00
CA VAL A 92 3.54 5.48 10.76
C VAL A 92 2.05 5.67 10.49
N LEU A 93 1.25 4.64 10.69
CA LEU A 93 -0.19 4.67 10.52
C LEU A 93 -0.92 5.48 11.62
N ALA A 94 -0.31 5.75 12.76
CA ALA A 94 -0.88 6.63 13.79
C ALA A 94 -0.65 8.13 13.50
N HIS A 95 0.17 8.47 12.51
CA HIS A 95 0.52 9.86 12.23
C HIS A 95 -0.66 10.61 11.59
N ALA A 96 -1.03 11.77 12.15
CA ALA A 96 -2.22 12.55 11.76
C ALA A 96 -2.24 12.98 10.29
N ALA A 97 -1.08 13.08 9.65
CA ALA A 97 -1.00 13.43 8.24
C ALA A 97 -1.33 12.27 7.27
N VAL A 98 -1.33 11.02 7.74
CA VAL A 98 -1.60 9.88 6.88
C VAL A 98 -3.11 9.72 6.70
N ARG A 99 -3.56 9.90 5.47
CA ARG A 99 -4.96 9.93 5.04
C ARG A 99 -5.36 8.74 4.17
N ALA A 100 -4.41 7.90 3.76
CA ALA A 100 -4.69 6.69 2.99
C ALA A 100 -3.79 5.52 3.42
N PHE A 101 -4.26 4.29 3.23
CA PHE A 101 -3.44 3.09 3.39
C PHE A 101 -3.68 2.09 2.25
N MET A 102 -2.67 1.82 1.43
CA MET A 102 -2.70 0.72 0.47
C MET A 102 -2.17 -0.54 1.16
N SER A 103 -3.04 -1.55 1.26
CA SER A 103 -2.81 -2.72 2.10
C SER A 103 -3.20 -4.02 1.42
N HIS A 104 -2.40 -5.05 1.67
CA HIS A 104 -2.75 -6.43 1.34
C HIS A 104 -3.97 -7.01 2.07
N CYS A 105 -4.61 -6.26 2.98
CA CYS A 105 -5.82 -6.68 3.69
C CYS A 105 -5.63 -7.90 4.62
N GLY A 106 -4.42 -8.12 5.13
CA GLY A 106 -4.20 -9.06 6.24
C GLY A 106 -4.87 -8.54 7.52
N TRP A 107 -5.48 -9.44 8.31
CA TRP A 107 -6.33 -9.06 9.45
C TRP A 107 -5.67 -8.11 10.46
N ASN A 108 -4.40 -8.34 10.80
CA ASN A 108 -3.66 -7.44 11.71
C ASN A 108 -3.50 -6.03 11.14
N SER A 109 -3.22 -5.90 9.85
CA SER A 109 -3.10 -4.60 9.18
C SER A 109 -4.44 -3.87 9.05
N ILE A 110 -5.55 -4.60 9.07
CA ILE A 110 -6.91 -4.02 9.09
C ILE A 110 -7.20 -3.43 10.47
N LEU A 111 -6.94 -4.20 11.54
CA LEU A 111 -7.15 -3.74 12.91
C LEU A 111 -6.33 -2.49 13.27
N GLU A 112 -5.12 -2.37 12.73
CA GLU A 112 -4.26 -1.19 12.90
C GLU A 112 -4.88 0.10 12.33
N ARG A 113 -5.87 0.01 11.44
CA ARG A 113 -6.37 1.16 10.67
C ARG A 113 -7.87 1.44 10.75
N ILE A 114 -8.72 0.43 10.96
CA ILE A 114 -10.16 0.64 11.19
C ILE A 114 -10.37 1.62 12.36
N VAL A 115 -9.52 1.58 13.38
CA VAL A 115 -9.61 2.48 14.56
C VAL A 115 -9.46 3.97 14.19
N ASN A 116 -8.81 4.28 13.07
CA ASN A 116 -8.51 5.66 12.66
C ASN A 116 -9.37 6.15 11.47
N TRP A 117 -10.34 5.36 10.98
CA TRP A 117 -11.23 5.72 9.86
C TRP A 117 -10.50 6.25 8.61
N VAL A 118 -9.33 5.69 8.32
CA VAL A 118 -8.54 6.09 7.15
C VAL A 118 -8.93 5.24 5.95
N PRO A 119 -9.28 5.85 4.79
CA PRO A 119 -9.51 5.14 3.54
C PRO A 119 -8.42 4.13 3.20
N MET A 120 -8.85 2.95 2.77
CA MET A 120 -7.95 1.88 2.34
C MET A 120 -8.02 1.65 0.83
N ILE A 121 -6.87 1.39 0.22
CA ILE A 121 -6.80 0.77 -1.11
C ILE A 121 -6.54 -0.72 -0.86
N ALA A 122 -7.58 -1.52 -1.03
CA ALA A 122 -7.57 -2.94 -0.74
C ALA A 122 -6.89 -3.71 -1.88
N TRP A 123 -5.76 -4.33 -1.57
CA TRP A 123 -4.86 -4.98 -2.53
C TRP A 123 -4.58 -6.44 -2.14
N PRO A 124 -5.61 -7.31 -2.07
CA PRO A 124 -5.45 -8.66 -1.53
C PRO A 124 -4.53 -9.52 -2.38
N LEU A 125 -3.67 -10.32 -1.72
CA LEU A 125 -2.66 -11.15 -2.38
C LEU A 125 -2.91 -12.65 -2.16
N TYR A 126 -3.11 -13.09 -0.91
CA TYR A 126 -3.21 -14.52 -0.56
C TYR A 126 -4.11 -14.77 0.66
N ALA A 127 -4.30 -16.04 1.02
CA ALA A 127 -5.13 -16.48 2.16
C ALA A 127 -6.54 -15.85 2.14
N GLU A 128 -7.02 -15.37 3.29
CA GLU A 128 -8.35 -14.80 3.47
C GLU A 128 -8.46 -13.33 3.05
N GLN A 129 -7.36 -12.72 2.59
CA GLN A 129 -7.29 -11.29 2.28
C GLN A 129 -8.35 -10.82 1.29
N ARG A 130 -8.75 -11.68 0.34
CA ARG A 130 -9.83 -11.37 -0.61
C ARG A 130 -11.17 -11.21 0.07
N MET A 131 -11.50 -12.07 1.03
CA MET A 131 -12.72 -11.95 1.82
C MET A 131 -12.68 -10.67 2.66
N ASN A 132 -11.54 -10.37 3.27
CA ASN A 132 -11.35 -9.12 4.01
C ASN A 132 -11.51 -7.87 3.13
N ALA A 133 -10.99 -7.91 1.90
CA ALA A 133 -11.12 -6.81 0.95
C ALA A 133 -12.57 -6.55 0.54
N VAL A 134 -13.37 -7.62 0.34
CA VAL A 134 -14.82 -7.53 0.09
C VAL A 134 -15.53 -6.92 1.30
N LEU A 135 -15.30 -7.44 2.50
CA LEU A 135 -15.89 -6.93 3.75
C LEU A 135 -15.61 -5.42 3.94
N LEU A 136 -14.36 -4.99 3.70
CA LEU A 136 -13.96 -3.59 3.88
C LEU A 136 -14.62 -2.63 2.87
N GLU A 137 -14.84 -3.07 1.64
CA GLU A 137 -15.44 -2.26 0.58
C GLU A 137 -16.97 -2.29 0.66
N GLU A 138 -17.58 -3.47 0.74
CA GLU A 138 -19.02 -3.66 0.57
C GLU A 138 -19.79 -3.46 1.88
N ASP A 139 -19.29 -4.00 3.00
CA ASP A 139 -20.02 -3.96 4.28
C ASP A 139 -19.61 -2.77 5.17
N ILE A 140 -18.31 -2.48 5.24
CA ILE A 140 -17.79 -1.40 6.11
C ILE A 140 -17.72 -0.07 5.36
N GLY A 141 -17.52 -0.08 4.04
CA GLY A 141 -17.46 1.14 3.21
C GLY A 141 -16.21 2.00 3.44
N VAL A 142 -15.08 1.38 3.83
CA VAL A 142 -13.81 2.08 4.15
C VAL A 142 -12.68 1.77 3.17
N ALA A 143 -12.93 0.93 2.17
CA ALA A 143 -11.92 0.56 1.18
C ALA A 143 -12.42 0.65 -0.26
N PHE A 144 -11.47 0.78 -1.18
CA PHE A 144 -11.66 0.64 -2.62
C PHE A 144 -10.76 -0.47 -3.14
N ARG A 145 -11.26 -1.30 -4.05
CA ARG A 145 -10.45 -2.29 -4.76
C ARG A 145 -10.07 -1.80 -6.16
N PRO A 146 -8.88 -2.16 -6.66
CA PRO A 146 -8.62 -2.13 -8.10
C PRO A 146 -9.63 -3.02 -8.83
N LYS A 147 -10.05 -2.59 -10.03
CA LYS A 147 -10.95 -3.31 -10.95
C LYS A 147 -10.35 -4.65 -11.37
N VAL A 148 -9.04 -4.69 -11.50
CA VAL A 148 -8.28 -5.91 -11.82
C VAL A 148 -7.75 -6.52 -10.53
N GLN A 149 -7.90 -7.83 -10.36
CA GLN A 149 -7.34 -8.53 -9.21
C GLN A 149 -5.80 -8.53 -9.27
N PRO A 150 -5.10 -7.94 -8.28
CA PRO A 150 -3.64 -7.84 -8.33
C PRO A 150 -2.90 -9.18 -8.24
N SER A 151 -3.59 -10.22 -7.76
CA SER A 151 -3.06 -11.59 -7.73
C SER A 151 -3.12 -12.30 -9.09
N GLU A 152 -3.94 -11.80 -10.03
CA GLU A 152 -4.22 -12.48 -11.31
C GLU A 152 -3.59 -11.75 -12.49
N LYS A 153 -3.60 -10.42 -12.48
CA LYS A 153 -3.06 -9.58 -13.56
C LYS A 153 -2.46 -8.31 -12.98
N THR A 154 -1.44 -7.80 -13.68
CA THR A 154 -0.84 -6.50 -13.39
C THR A 154 -1.90 -5.39 -13.45
N VAL A 155 -2.00 -4.61 -12.37
CA VAL A 155 -2.79 -3.38 -12.28
C VAL A 155 -1.98 -2.24 -12.91
N GLU A 156 -2.58 -1.54 -13.86
CA GLU A 156 -1.96 -0.47 -14.63
C GLU A 156 -1.77 0.81 -13.80
N ARG A 157 -0.69 1.55 -14.05
CA ARG A 157 -0.34 2.79 -13.33
C ARG A 157 -1.45 3.84 -13.30
N GLU A 158 -2.27 3.94 -14.35
CA GLU A 158 -3.37 4.90 -14.43
C GLU A 158 -4.41 4.61 -13.35
N GLU A 159 -4.75 3.34 -13.15
CA GLU A 159 -5.66 2.90 -12.11
C GLU A 159 -5.07 3.14 -10.71
N ILE A 160 -3.78 2.82 -10.53
CA ILE A 160 -3.06 3.08 -9.28
C ILE A 160 -3.08 4.57 -8.96
N THR A 161 -2.85 5.43 -9.95
CA THR A 161 -2.87 6.89 -9.84
C THR A 161 -4.23 7.38 -9.37
N VAL A 162 -5.31 6.92 -10.02
CA VAL A 162 -6.69 7.31 -9.69
C VAL A 162 -7.03 6.89 -8.26
N ASN A 163 -6.78 5.63 -7.91
CA ASN A 163 -7.08 5.09 -6.59
C ASN A 163 -6.27 5.80 -5.49
N HIS A 164 -4.99 6.11 -5.75
CA HIS A 164 -4.14 6.82 -4.82
C HIS A 164 -4.58 8.27 -4.59
N LYS A 165 -4.95 9.00 -5.66
CA LYS A 165 -5.51 10.36 -5.54
C LYS A 165 -6.85 10.36 -4.82
N LEU A 166 -7.71 9.38 -5.10
CA LEU A 166 -9.01 9.26 -4.46
C LEU A 166 -8.87 8.99 -2.95
N ALA A 167 -8.12 7.96 -2.58
CA ALA A 167 -7.96 7.56 -1.18
C ALA A 167 -7.36 8.69 -0.31
N THR A 168 -6.43 9.47 -0.85
CA THR A 168 -5.81 10.59 -0.11
C THR A 168 -6.72 11.83 0.01
N ALA A 169 -7.67 12.00 -0.91
CA ALA A 169 -8.63 13.10 -0.88
C ALA A 169 -9.83 12.81 0.05
N LEU A 170 -10.21 11.54 0.19
CA LEU A 170 -11.36 11.13 0.99
C LEU A 170 -11.16 11.41 2.49
N ILE A 171 -12.28 11.70 3.13
CA ILE A 171 -12.40 11.83 4.58
C ILE A 171 -13.58 10.95 4.98
N ILE A 172 -13.33 9.89 5.73
CA ILE A 172 -14.39 9.05 6.27
C ILE A 172 -14.77 9.62 7.63
N GLY A 173 -16.01 10.10 7.74
CA GLY A 173 -16.53 10.63 9.00
C GLY A 173 -16.93 9.50 9.94
N SER A 174 -16.57 9.62 11.23
CA SER A 174 -17.01 8.73 12.30
C SER A 174 -18.49 8.98 12.63
N ASN A 175 -19.43 8.54 11.80
CA ASN A 175 -20.87 8.62 12.10
C ASN A 175 -21.40 7.36 12.80
N LEU A 176 -20.61 6.79 13.72
CA LEU A 176 -21.12 5.87 14.73
C LEU A 176 -21.57 6.68 15.95
N ARG A 177 -22.80 7.20 15.88
CA ARG A 177 -23.59 7.41 17.11
C ARG A 177 -23.87 6.03 17.67
N VAL A 178 -23.09 5.65 18.68
CA VAL A 178 -23.48 4.58 19.60
C VAL A 178 -24.70 5.12 20.34
N HIS A 179 -25.90 4.72 19.94
CA HIS A 179 -27.06 4.92 20.80
C HIS A 179 -26.99 3.86 21.92
N PRO A 180 -27.22 4.26 23.18
CA PRO A 180 -27.12 3.39 24.35
C PRO A 180 -28.18 2.28 24.34
#